data_AF-A0A497LUT7-F1
#
_entry.id   AF-A0A497LUT7-F1
#
_cell.length_a   1.000
_cell.length_b   1.000
_cell.length_c   1.000
_cell.angle_alpha   90.00
_cell.angle_beta   90.00
_cell.angle_gamma   90.00
#
_symmetry.space_group_name_H-M   'P 1'
#
loop_
_entity.id
_entity.type
_entity.pdbx_description
1 polymer ?
#
loop_
_entity_poly.entity_id
_entity_poly.type
_entity_poly.pdbx_seq_one_letter_code
_entity_poly.pdbx_strand_id
1 'polypeptide(L)'
;METLYLTANALDKLTVLCPQTLKNLEEDAASLAEEIISKYNKEEVKSAERLIFHAITTVSKYLLTERAEDSELDALLIYFENLFMDSGENPIEALIGVFAYYLLSKPYFDSYRHLISAYLFDEIDLGEAA
;
A
#
# COMPACT_ATOMS: atom_id res chain seq x y z
N MET A 1 12.32 6.40 -10.37
CA MET A 1 11.73 7.70 -10.07
C MET A 1 11.03 7.52 -8.75
N GLU A 2 11.75 7.64 -7.63
CA GLU A 2 11.29 7.20 -6.30
C GLU A 2 9.80 7.45 -6.09
N THR A 3 9.01 6.38 -5.96
CA THR A 3 7.56 6.46 -5.78
C THR A 3 7.28 7.13 -4.42
N LEU A 4 6.99 8.43 -4.45
CA LEU A 4 6.99 9.33 -3.28
C LEU A 4 6.03 8.89 -2.15
N TYR A 5 4.99 8.11 -2.46
CA TYR A 5 4.05 7.57 -1.48
C TYR A 5 4.55 6.35 -0.71
N LEU A 6 5.70 5.78 -1.08
CA LEU A 6 6.40 4.71 -0.34
C LEU A 6 7.50 5.26 0.60
N THR A 7 7.60 6.59 0.72
CA THR A 7 8.55 7.23 1.62
C THR A 7 8.16 7.01 3.08
N ALA A 8 9.15 6.98 3.98
CA ALA A 8 8.92 6.92 5.42
C ALA A 8 7.96 8.02 5.92
N ASN A 9 8.03 9.20 5.31
CA ASN A 9 7.11 10.32 5.61
C ASN A 9 5.65 10.01 5.29
N ALA A 10 5.35 9.30 4.20
CA ALA A 10 3.97 8.95 3.85
C ALA A 10 3.36 7.97 4.86
N LEU A 11 4.16 7.01 5.35
CA LEU A 11 3.73 6.07 6.40
C LEU A 11 3.56 6.75 7.75
N ASP A 12 4.46 7.66 8.11
CA ASP A 12 4.30 8.45 9.33
C ASP A 12 3.00 9.27 9.27
N LYS A 13 2.70 9.89 8.12
CA LYS A 13 1.45 10.63 7.94
C LYS A 13 0.22 9.73 7.96
N LEU A 14 0.29 8.54 7.38
CA LEU A 14 -0.76 7.53 7.49
C LEU A 14 -1.07 7.21 8.95
N THR A 15 -0.05 7.00 9.79
CA THR A 15 -0.25 6.69 11.23
C THR A 15 -0.85 7.85 12.03
N VAL A 16 -0.54 9.08 11.65
CA VAL A 16 -1.02 10.29 12.36
C VAL A 16 -2.41 10.71 11.89
N LEU A 17 -2.68 10.62 10.59
CA LEU A 17 -3.92 11.13 9.97
C LEU A 17 -5.02 10.08 9.89
N CYS A 18 -4.70 8.79 9.89
CA CYS A 18 -5.67 7.71 9.78
C CYS A 18 -5.63 6.69 10.93
N PRO A 19 -5.59 7.11 12.20
CA PRO A 19 -5.42 6.20 13.33
C PRO A 19 -6.56 5.18 13.46
N GLN A 20 -7.82 5.57 13.25
CA GLN A 20 -8.95 4.64 13.41
C GLN A 20 -9.09 3.70 12.21
N THR A 21 -8.89 4.21 10.99
CA THR A 21 -8.86 3.40 9.77
C THR A 21 -7.75 2.36 9.82
N LEU A 22 -6.54 2.75 10.28
CA LEU A 22 -5.45 1.81 10.47
C LEU A 22 -5.76 0.75 11.52
N LYS A 23 -6.36 1.14 12.64
CA LYS A 23 -6.76 0.19 13.67
C LYS A 23 -7.75 -0.85 13.12
N ASN A 24 -8.77 -0.40 12.38
CA ASN A 24 -9.73 -1.30 11.74
C ASN A 24 -9.03 -2.22 10.72
N LEU A 25 -8.12 -1.66 9.92
CA LEU A 25 -7.34 -2.43 8.95
C LEU A 25 -6.46 -3.48 9.63
N GLU A 26 -5.88 -3.19 10.80
CA GLU A 26 -5.13 -4.15 11.60
C GLU A 26 -6.00 -5.29 12.13
N GLU A 27 -7.21 -4.98 12.60
CA GLU A 27 -8.17 -6.00 13.03
C GLU A 27 -8.55 -6.94 11.88
N ASP A 28 -8.68 -6.40 10.66
CA ASP A 28 -9.05 -7.15 9.46
C ASP A 28 -7.85 -7.74 8.69
N ALA A 29 -6.61 -7.43 9.10
CA ALA A 29 -5.40 -7.69 8.32
C ALA A 29 -5.22 -9.18 7.95
N ALA A 30 -5.56 -10.09 8.87
CA ALA A 30 -5.47 -11.53 8.62
C ALA A 30 -6.45 -11.98 7.50
N SER A 31 -7.69 -11.51 7.56
CA SER A 31 -8.73 -11.83 6.57
C SER A 31 -8.38 -11.25 5.20
N LEU A 32 -7.94 -9.99 5.17
CA LEU A 32 -7.51 -9.32 3.94
C LEU A 32 -6.28 -10.01 3.33
N ALA A 33 -5.31 -10.42 4.15
CA ALA A 33 -4.14 -11.15 3.68
C ALA A 33 -4.52 -12.51 3.09
N GLU A 34 -5.42 -13.25 3.72
CA GLU A 34 -5.93 -14.52 3.18
C GLU A 34 -6.61 -14.30 1.81
N GLU A 35 -7.43 -13.25 1.67
CA GLU A 35 -8.06 -12.91 0.38
C GLU A 35 -7.02 -12.64 -0.71
N ILE A 36 -6.03 -11.78 -0.42
CA ILE A 36 -4.97 -11.41 -1.36
C ILE A 36 -4.17 -12.64 -1.77
N ILE A 37 -3.72 -13.43 -0.80
CA ILE A 37 -2.92 -14.64 -1.03
C ILE A 37 -3.72 -15.69 -1.80
N SER A 38 -5.00 -15.88 -1.47
CA SER A 38 -5.89 -16.82 -2.16
C SER A 38 -6.08 -16.44 -3.64
N LYS A 39 -6.32 -15.15 -3.94
CA LYS A 39 -6.40 -14.67 -5.32
C LYS A 39 -5.07 -14.81 -6.05
N TYR A 40 -3.99 -14.35 -5.42
CA TYR A 40 -2.65 -14.46 -5.99
C TYR A 40 -2.30 -15.92 -6.31
N ASN A 41 -2.59 -16.86 -5.42
CA ASN A 41 -2.31 -18.28 -5.62
C ASN A 41 -3.16 -18.94 -6.72
N LYS A 42 -4.27 -18.33 -7.13
CA LYS A 42 -5.10 -18.78 -8.27
C LYS A 42 -4.64 -18.25 -9.63
N GLU A 43 -3.74 -17.26 -9.67
CA GLU A 43 -3.18 -16.74 -10.93
C GLU A 43 -2.37 -17.79 -11.69
N GLU A 44 -2.46 -17.82 -13.01
CA GLU A 44 -1.63 -18.71 -13.84
C GLU A 44 -0.15 -18.28 -13.84
N VAL A 45 0.10 -16.97 -13.80
CA VAL A 45 1.44 -16.37 -13.77
C VAL A 45 1.67 -15.69 -12.43
N LYS A 46 2.73 -16.11 -11.73
CA LYS A 46 3.16 -15.54 -10.45
C LYS A 46 4.21 -14.46 -10.67
N SER A 47 3.88 -13.21 -10.34
CA SER A 47 4.83 -12.09 -10.35
C SER A 47 4.57 -11.13 -9.19
N ALA A 48 5.53 -10.26 -8.89
CA ALA A 48 5.37 -9.22 -7.88
C ALA A 48 4.25 -8.24 -8.23
N GLU A 49 4.17 -7.82 -9.50
CA GLU A 49 3.08 -7.02 -10.06
C GLU A 49 1.71 -7.60 -9.76
N ARG A 50 1.53 -8.93 -9.94
CA ARG A 50 0.24 -9.59 -9.69
C ARG A 50 -0.11 -9.61 -8.21
N LEU A 51 0.87 -9.82 -7.32
CA LEU A 51 0.65 -9.75 -5.88
C LEU A 51 0.21 -8.35 -5.47
N ILE A 52 0.90 -7.33 -5.96
CA ILE A 52 0.63 -5.92 -5.64
C ILE A 52 -0.69 -5.46 -6.22
N PHE A 53 -1.03 -5.90 -7.43
CA PHE A 53 -2.36 -5.67 -8.02
C PHE A 53 -3.48 -6.20 -7.11
N HIS A 54 -3.34 -7.43 -6.58
CA HIS A 54 -4.33 -7.98 -5.64
C HIS A 54 -4.37 -7.20 -4.33
N ALA A 55 -3.22 -6.75 -3.82
CA ALA A 55 -3.17 -5.91 -2.62
C ALA A 55 -3.86 -4.56 -2.83
N ILE A 56 -3.53 -3.83 -3.91
CA ILE A 56 -4.13 -2.54 -4.27
C ILE A 56 -5.64 -2.69 -4.45
N THR A 57 -6.09 -3.72 -5.17
CA THR A 57 -7.54 -3.91 -5.42
C THR A 57 -8.33 -4.36 -4.21
N THR A 58 -7.73 -5.13 -3.30
CA THR A 58 -8.38 -5.50 -2.03
C THR A 58 -8.42 -4.31 -1.08
N VAL A 59 -7.33 -3.55 -0.96
CA VAL A 59 -7.29 -2.34 -0.12
C VAL A 59 -8.20 -1.25 -0.66
N SER A 60 -8.24 -0.99 -1.96
CA SER A 60 -9.14 0.02 -2.53
C SER A 60 -10.61 -0.29 -2.22
N LYS A 61 -11.00 -1.57 -2.24
CA LYS A 61 -12.35 -1.99 -1.82
C LYS A 61 -12.57 -1.80 -0.33
N TYR A 62 -11.56 -2.12 0.50
CA TYR A 62 -11.62 -1.92 1.95
C TYR A 62 -11.88 -0.45 2.32
N LEU A 63 -11.17 0.47 1.64
CA LEU A 63 -11.28 1.91 1.86
C LEU A 63 -12.65 2.50 1.43
N LEU A 64 -13.49 1.73 0.74
CA LEU A 64 -14.87 2.13 0.39
C LEU A 64 -15.91 1.61 1.40
N THR A 65 -15.48 0.98 2.48
CA THR A 65 -16.37 0.44 3.52
C THR A 65 -16.45 1.38 4.72
N GLU A 66 -17.46 1.17 5.56
CA GLU A 66 -17.63 1.85 6.86
C GLU A 66 -16.48 1.61 7.86
N ARG A 67 -15.54 0.70 7.55
CA ARG A 67 -14.33 0.48 8.35
C ARG A 67 -13.27 1.54 8.09
N ALA A 68 -13.36 2.30 6.99
CA ALA A 68 -12.47 3.41 6.72
C ALA A 68 -13.19 4.73 7.03
N GLU A 69 -12.57 5.57 7.84
CA GLU A 69 -13.17 6.81 8.30
C GLU A 69 -12.99 7.89 7.23
N ASP A 70 -14.10 8.33 6.61
CA ASP A 70 -14.09 9.33 5.52
C ASP A 70 -13.26 10.57 5.88
N SER A 71 -13.42 11.10 7.09
CA SER A 71 -12.68 12.29 7.54
C SER A 71 -11.17 12.09 7.66
N GLU A 72 -10.73 10.85 7.94
CA GLU A 72 -9.31 10.50 7.99
C GLU A 72 -8.74 10.33 6.57
N LEU A 73 -9.51 9.69 5.68
CA LEU A 73 -9.14 9.55 4.28
C LEU A 73 -9.03 10.91 3.58
N ASP A 74 -9.99 11.80 3.83
CA ASP A 74 -9.97 13.18 3.32
C ASP A 74 -8.73 13.94 3.80
N ALA A 75 -8.38 13.82 5.09
CA ALA A 75 -7.21 14.49 5.64
C ALA A 75 -5.90 14.01 5.00
N LEU A 76 -5.77 12.70 4.78
CA LEU A 76 -4.60 12.12 4.11
C LEU A 76 -4.58 12.43 2.61
N LEU A 77 -5.75 12.49 1.96
CA LEU A 77 -5.86 12.89 0.56
C LEU A 77 -5.42 14.35 0.37
N ILE A 78 -5.87 15.26 1.22
CA ILE A 78 -5.44 16.67 1.20
C ILE A 78 -3.91 16.77 1.41
N TYR A 79 -3.34 15.94 2.28
CA TYR A 79 -1.88 15.88 2.43
C TYR A 79 -1.19 15.50 1.12
N PHE A 80 -1.67 14.46 0.44
CA PHE A 80 -1.10 14.03 -0.84
C PHE A 80 -1.34 15.04 -1.97
N GLU A 81 -2.51 15.67 -2.05
CA GLU A 81 -2.79 16.75 -3.02
C GLU A 81 -1.78 17.90 -2.88
N ASN A 82 -1.47 18.29 -1.64
CA ASN A 82 -0.47 19.32 -1.37
C ASN A 82 0.96 18.84 -1.69
N LEU A 83 1.27 17.59 -1.40
CA LEU A 83 2.58 17.00 -1.70
C LEU A 83 2.83 16.94 -3.23
N PHE A 84 1.78 16.70 -4.00
CA PHE A 84 1.85 16.42 -5.44
C PHE A 84 1.47 17.59 -6.34
N MET A 85 1.23 18.79 -5.77
CA MET A 85 0.67 19.97 -6.45
C MET A 85 1.28 20.26 -7.84
N ASP A 86 2.58 20.00 -8.03
CA ASP A 86 3.30 20.25 -9.29
C ASP A 86 3.93 18.99 -9.93
N SER A 87 3.64 17.80 -9.38
CA SER A 87 4.29 16.53 -9.77
C SER A 87 3.53 15.75 -10.86
N GLY A 88 2.23 16.00 -11.02
CA GLY A 88 1.37 15.19 -11.89
C GLY A 88 1.03 13.80 -11.32
N GLU A 89 1.48 13.47 -10.11
CA GLU A 89 1.11 12.24 -9.41
C GLU A 89 -0.37 12.29 -8.97
N ASN A 90 -1.00 11.11 -8.92
CA ASN A 90 -2.39 10.97 -8.54
C ASN A 90 -2.52 10.74 -7.01
N PRO A 91 -3.08 11.70 -6.25
CA PRO A 91 -3.21 11.58 -4.79
C PRO A 91 -4.04 10.37 -4.34
N ILE A 92 -5.00 9.92 -5.16
CA ILE A 92 -5.84 8.75 -4.87
C ILE A 92 -5.02 7.46 -4.98
N GLU A 93 -4.15 7.37 -6.00
CA GLU A 93 -3.27 6.22 -6.17
C GLU A 93 -2.26 6.15 -5.03
N ALA A 94 -1.72 7.29 -4.60
CA ALA A 94 -0.85 7.38 -3.43
C ALA A 94 -1.55 6.96 -2.13
N LEU A 95 -2.80 7.40 -1.92
CA LEU A 95 -3.62 7.00 -0.79
C LEU A 95 -3.79 5.48 -0.75
N ILE A 96 -4.22 4.86 -1.85
CA ILE A 96 -4.38 3.41 -1.91
C ILE A 96 -3.03 2.70 -1.75
N GLY A 97 -1.99 3.23 -2.38
CA GLY A 97 -0.63 2.70 -2.36
C GLY A 97 -0.04 2.63 -0.95
N VAL A 98 -0.19 3.68 -0.15
CA VAL A 98 0.35 3.72 1.21
C VAL A 98 -0.37 2.73 2.15
N PHE A 99 -1.70 2.58 2.02
CA PHE A 99 -2.46 1.58 2.78
C PHE A 99 -2.12 0.15 2.32
N ALA A 100 -1.97 -0.07 1.01
CA ALA A 100 -1.56 -1.37 0.46
C ALA A 100 -0.16 -1.75 0.93
N TYR A 101 0.78 -0.82 0.94
CA TYR A 101 2.12 -1.03 1.47
C TYR A 101 2.08 -1.38 2.95
N TYR A 102 1.32 -0.63 3.75
CA TYR A 102 1.16 -0.89 5.17
C TYR A 102 0.60 -2.29 5.45
N LEU A 103 -0.40 -2.74 4.68
CA LEU A 103 -0.95 -4.09 4.81
C LEU A 103 0.10 -5.14 4.39
N LEU A 104 0.77 -4.92 3.27
CA LEU A 104 1.82 -5.80 2.77
C LEU A 104 2.99 -5.90 3.75
N SER A 105 3.27 -4.88 4.55
CA SER A 105 4.34 -4.91 5.57
C SER A 105 4.02 -5.79 6.78
N LYS A 106 2.79 -6.34 6.89
CA LYS A 106 2.39 -7.22 8.00
C LYS A 106 2.99 -8.63 7.86
N PRO A 107 3.19 -9.37 8.97
CA PRO A 107 3.86 -10.68 8.96
C PRO A 107 3.21 -11.75 8.07
N TYR A 108 1.93 -11.59 7.74
CA TYR A 108 1.19 -12.51 6.86
C TYR A 108 1.83 -12.66 5.46
N PHE A 109 2.60 -11.65 5.02
CA PHE A 109 3.27 -11.64 3.73
C PHE A 109 4.76 -12.00 3.79
N ASP A 110 5.27 -12.51 4.91
CA ASP A 110 6.72 -12.76 5.08
C ASP A 110 7.27 -13.76 4.03
N SER A 111 6.51 -14.79 3.68
CA SER A 111 6.86 -15.74 2.60
C SER A 111 6.95 -15.09 1.20
N TYR A 112 6.32 -13.92 1.02
CA TYR A 112 6.24 -13.18 -0.23
C TYR A 112 7.17 -11.96 -0.25
N ARG A 113 7.97 -11.73 0.80
CA ARG A 113 8.87 -10.57 0.93
C ARG A 113 9.80 -10.41 -0.25
N HIS A 114 10.33 -11.50 -0.79
CA HIS A 114 11.21 -11.46 -1.97
C HIS A 114 10.53 -10.83 -3.20
N LEU A 115 9.22 -11.01 -3.37
CA LEU A 115 8.45 -10.38 -4.44
C LEU A 115 8.17 -8.90 -4.14
N ILE A 116 7.79 -8.63 -2.90
CA ILE A 116 7.45 -7.28 -2.43
C ILE A 116 8.71 -6.38 -2.51
N SER A 117 9.85 -6.87 -2.03
CA SER A 117 11.13 -6.16 -2.12
C SER A 117 11.59 -5.95 -3.55
N ALA A 118 11.44 -6.92 -4.46
CA ALA A 118 11.81 -6.72 -5.86
C ALA A 118 11.06 -5.50 -6.46
N TYR A 119 9.76 -5.39 -6.22
CA TYR A 119 8.96 -4.31 -6.79
C TYR A 119 9.10 -2.95 -6.08
N LEU A 120 9.44 -2.97 -4.78
CA LEU A 120 9.68 -1.73 -4.01
C LEU A 120 11.10 -1.18 -4.18
N PHE A 121 12.05 -2.03 -4.58
CA PHE A 121 13.46 -1.68 -4.72
C PHE A 121 13.96 -1.67 -6.18
N ASP A 122 13.17 -2.10 -7.17
CA ASP A 122 13.54 -2.01 -8.61
C ASP A 122 13.60 -0.56 -9.16
N GLU A 123 13.49 0.46 -8.30
CA GLU A 123 13.87 1.85 -8.62
C GLU A 123 14.99 2.44 -7.74
N ILE A 124 15.60 1.63 -6.87
CA ILE A 124 16.93 1.94 -6.34
C ILE A 124 17.90 1.16 -7.21
N ASP A 125 18.50 1.85 -8.18
CA ASP A 125 19.78 1.45 -8.75
C ASP A 125 20.75 1.30 -7.57
N LEU A 126 20.84 0.07 -7.02
CA LEU A 126 21.92 -0.33 -6.16
C LEU A 126 23.13 -0.43 -7.07
N GLY A 127 23.66 0.75 -7.40
CA GLY A 127 24.83 0.92 -8.24
C GLY A 127 25.87 -0.11 -7.86
N GLU A 128 26.17 -0.95 -8.85
CA GLU A 128 27.27 -1.89 -8.94
C GLU A 128 27.93 -2.26 -7.61
N ALA A 129 27.62 -3.46 -7.11
CA ALA A 129 28.59 -4.19 -6.30
C ALA A 129 29.81 -4.50 -7.18
N ALA A 130 30.84 -3.66 -7.08
CA ALA A 130 32.21 -3.94 -7.49
C ALA A 130 33.19 -3.45 -6.42
#